data_AF-A0A3D3IAW0-F1
#
_entry.id   AF-A0A3D3IAW0-F1
#
_cell.length_a   1.000
_cell.length_b   1.000
_cell.length_c   1.000
_cell.angle_alpha   90.00
_cell.angle_beta   90.00
_cell.angle_gamma   90.00
#
_symmetry.space_group_name_H-M   'P 1'
#
loop_
_entity.id
_entity.type
_entity.pdbx_description
1 polymer ?
#
loop_
_entity_poly.entity_id
_entity_poly.type
_entity_poly.pdbx_seq_one_letter_code
_entity_poly.pdbx_strand_id
1 'polypeptide(L)'
;KRRLCKHFKAQGFCCIVEEMLTQSSFEPLAQLSAKIRGELRYHTMHANTWIKQLGSATTESITRLQKSLEYALPYALGMFEKSPFENALISEGIFAGEQVLEDKWKRKVEEVLAQTQLQLPAWDTITPHLGGRVGKHTEHLQPLLDEMSEVLRIDPTAEW
;
A
#
# COMPACT_ATOMS: atom_id res chain seq x y z
N LYS A 1 -4.40 -14.74 -5.56
CA LYS A 1 -3.43 -14.75 -4.44
C LYS A 1 -2.40 -13.63 -4.54
N ARG A 2 -1.45 -13.61 -5.49
CA ARG A 2 -0.51 -12.46 -5.67
C ARG A 2 -1.22 -11.09 -5.73
N ARG A 3 -2.29 -10.95 -6.53
CA ARG A 3 -3.13 -9.73 -6.56
C ARG A 3 -3.72 -9.37 -5.18
N LEU A 4 -4.20 -10.35 -4.42
CA LEU A 4 -4.78 -10.15 -3.08
C LEU A 4 -3.75 -9.66 -2.07
N CYS A 5 -2.54 -10.25 -2.01
CA CYS A 5 -1.51 -9.78 -1.08
C CYS A 5 -1.00 -8.38 -1.44
N LYS A 6 -0.94 -8.03 -2.73
CA LYS A 6 -0.66 -6.65 -3.17
C LYS A 6 -1.78 -5.70 -2.72
N HIS A 7 -3.04 -6.07 -2.95
CA HIS A 7 -4.22 -5.28 -2.58
C HIS A 7 -4.34 -5.09 -1.06
N PHE A 8 -4.24 -6.14 -0.25
CA PHE A 8 -4.24 -6.08 1.23
C PHE A 8 -3.24 -5.06 1.77
N LYS A 9 -2.01 -5.09 1.25
CA LYS A 9 -0.93 -4.22 1.74
C LYS A 9 -1.08 -2.78 1.27
N ALA A 10 -1.45 -2.56 0.01
CA ALA A 10 -1.72 -1.23 -0.53
C ALA A 10 -2.94 -0.57 0.13
N GLN A 11 -4.04 -1.31 0.33
CA GLN A 11 -5.26 -0.76 0.94
C GLN A 11 -5.07 -0.47 2.43
N GLY A 12 -4.40 -1.36 3.17
CA GLY A 12 -4.03 -1.08 4.57
C GLY A 12 -3.10 0.12 4.70
N PHE A 13 -2.20 0.36 3.74
CA PHE A 13 -1.39 1.57 3.67
C PHE A 13 -2.26 2.81 3.40
N CYS A 14 -3.04 2.81 2.31
CA CYS A 14 -3.88 3.95 1.94
C CYS A 14 -4.87 4.33 3.05
N CYS A 15 -5.50 3.36 3.72
CA CYS A 15 -6.43 3.65 4.82
C CYS A 15 -5.76 4.43 5.96
N ILE A 16 -4.53 4.05 6.35
CA ILE A 16 -3.78 4.73 7.42
C ILE A 16 -3.26 6.09 6.93
N VAL A 17 -2.82 6.21 5.67
CA VAL A 17 -2.43 7.48 5.05
C VAL A 17 -3.59 8.47 5.09
N GLU A 18 -4.76 8.10 4.57
CA GLU A 18 -5.90 9.02 4.53
C GLU A 18 -6.43 9.36 5.93
N GLU A 19 -6.42 8.41 6.86
CA GLU A 19 -6.71 8.71 8.28
C GLU A 19 -5.76 9.78 8.84
N MET A 20 -4.46 9.69 8.54
CA MET A 20 -3.47 10.69 8.94
C MET A 20 -3.69 12.04 8.23
N LEU A 21 -3.96 12.01 6.92
CA LEU A 21 -4.16 13.21 6.11
C LEU A 21 -5.48 13.92 6.40
N THR A 22 -6.50 13.25 6.96
CA THR A 22 -7.68 13.97 7.51
C THR A 22 -7.35 14.95 8.64
N GLN A 23 -6.13 14.91 9.20
CA GLN A 23 -5.63 15.83 10.23
C GLN A 23 -4.56 16.79 9.67
N SER A 24 -4.41 16.86 8.35
CA SER A 24 -3.47 17.75 7.68
C SER A 24 -3.83 19.21 7.90
N SER A 25 -2.82 20.06 8.12
CA SER A 25 -2.99 21.53 8.11
C SER A 25 -3.36 22.08 6.73
N PHE A 26 -3.12 21.33 5.65
CA PHE A 26 -3.49 21.72 4.29
C PHE A 26 -4.92 21.28 3.98
N GLU A 27 -5.87 22.18 4.24
CA GLU A 27 -7.32 21.96 4.14
C GLU A 27 -7.80 21.22 2.87
N PRO A 28 -7.34 21.52 1.63
CA PRO A 28 -7.79 20.79 0.45
C PRO A 28 -7.46 19.29 0.49
N LEU A 29 -6.32 18.93 1.08
CA LEU A 29 -5.92 17.53 1.26
C LEU A 29 -6.75 16.86 2.36
N ALA A 30 -6.92 17.52 3.52
CA ALA A 30 -7.76 17.00 4.60
C ALA A 30 -9.21 16.73 4.14
N GLN A 31 -9.79 17.63 3.35
CA GLN A 31 -11.12 17.46 2.76
C GLN A 31 -11.20 16.33 1.73
N LEU A 32 -10.16 16.16 0.90
CA LEU A 32 -10.08 15.05 -0.05
C LEU A 32 -10.01 13.71 0.68
N SER A 33 -9.07 13.58 1.63
CA SER A 33 -8.88 12.41 2.47
C SER A 33 -10.16 12.02 3.23
N ALA A 34 -10.89 13.01 3.76
CA ALA A 34 -12.15 12.78 4.46
C ALA A 34 -13.23 12.13 3.56
N LYS A 35 -13.25 12.46 2.26
CA LYS A 35 -14.16 11.87 1.27
C LYS A 35 -13.77 10.43 0.94
N ILE A 36 -12.51 10.19 0.57
CA ILE A 36 -12.06 8.87 0.06
C ILE A 36 -11.83 7.80 1.16
N ARG A 37 -11.62 8.21 2.42
CA ARG A 37 -11.46 7.29 3.56
C ARG A 37 -12.61 6.27 3.69
N GLY A 38 -13.83 6.64 3.31
CA GLY A 38 -14.99 5.74 3.34
C GLY A 38 -14.83 4.50 2.44
N GLU A 39 -14.29 4.70 1.24
CA GLU A 39 -14.07 3.66 0.23
C GLU A 39 -12.87 2.78 0.61
N LEU A 40 -11.77 3.39 1.04
CA LEU A 40 -10.56 2.66 1.48
C LEU A 40 -10.82 1.76 2.68
N ARG A 41 -11.69 2.17 3.61
CA ARG A 41 -12.14 1.31 4.72
C ARG A 41 -12.85 0.06 4.21
N TYR A 42 -13.68 0.17 3.16
CA TYR A 42 -14.37 -0.95 2.55
C TYR A 42 -13.40 -1.90 1.82
N HIS A 43 -12.47 -1.36 1.03
CA HIS A 43 -11.42 -2.16 0.39
C HIS A 43 -10.52 -2.89 1.40
N THR A 44 -10.13 -2.20 2.48
CA THR A 44 -9.34 -2.78 3.58
C THR A 44 -10.12 -3.89 4.29
N MET A 45 -11.40 -3.70 4.60
CA MET A 45 -12.27 -4.72 5.17
C MET A 45 -12.35 -5.98 4.28
N HIS A 46 -12.54 -5.80 2.97
CA HIS A 46 -12.57 -6.91 2.00
C HIS A 46 -11.24 -7.66 1.94
N ALA A 47 -10.13 -6.94 1.84
CA ALA A 47 -8.82 -7.56 1.79
C ALA A 47 -8.50 -8.34 3.08
N ASN A 48 -8.80 -7.75 4.24
CA ASN A 48 -8.63 -8.40 5.55
C ASN A 48 -9.47 -9.67 5.66
N THR A 49 -10.73 -9.63 5.21
CA THR A 49 -11.64 -10.79 5.19
C THR A 49 -11.05 -11.94 4.38
N TRP A 50 -10.57 -11.66 3.17
CA TRP A 50 -9.97 -12.67 2.30
C TRP A 50 -8.62 -13.21 2.82
N ILE A 51 -7.79 -12.40 3.47
CA ILE A 51 -6.58 -12.86 4.16
C ILE A 51 -6.94 -13.83 5.28
N LYS A 52 -7.92 -13.50 6.13
CA LYS A 52 -8.35 -14.35 7.24
C LYS A 52 -8.94 -15.68 6.77
N GLN A 53 -9.83 -15.65 5.79
CA GLN A 53 -10.41 -16.86 5.21
C GLN A 53 -9.34 -17.76 4.56
N LEU A 54 -8.52 -17.21 3.66
CA LEU A 54 -7.56 -18.03 2.91
C LEU A 54 -6.33 -18.45 3.73
N GLY A 55 -5.98 -17.68 4.76
CA GLY A 55 -4.88 -17.94 5.70
C GLY A 55 -5.18 -18.99 6.77
N SER A 56 -6.40 -19.52 6.81
CA SER A 56 -6.81 -20.60 7.74
C SER A 56 -7.62 -21.72 7.07
N ALA A 57 -7.83 -21.69 5.74
CA ALA A 57 -8.73 -22.62 5.05
C ALA A 57 -8.16 -24.03 4.84
N THR A 58 -7.05 -24.16 4.10
CA THR A 58 -6.44 -25.46 3.74
C THR A 58 -4.93 -25.30 3.60
N THR A 59 -4.17 -26.39 3.72
CA THR A 59 -2.69 -26.39 3.58
C THR A 59 -2.23 -25.77 2.26
N GLU A 60 -2.87 -26.13 1.15
CA GLU A 60 -2.60 -25.53 -0.17
C GLU A 60 -3.08 -24.07 -0.25
N SER A 61 -4.12 -23.71 0.52
CA SER A 61 -4.54 -22.32 0.57
C SER A 61 -3.47 -21.45 1.23
N ILE A 62 -3.02 -21.87 2.40
CA ILE A 62 -2.03 -21.23 3.25
C ILE A 62 -0.69 -21.16 2.52
N THR A 63 -0.20 -22.28 1.98
CA THR A 63 1.09 -22.36 1.26
C THR A 63 1.19 -21.34 0.11
N ARG A 64 0.15 -21.23 -0.73
CA ARG A 64 0.12 -20.23 -1.81
C ARG A 64 -0.03 -18.80 -1.32
N LEU A 65 -0.61 -18.58 -0.13
CA LEU A 65 -0.81 -17.25 0.44
C LEU A 65 0.46 -16.77 1.17
N GLN A 66 1.15 -17.67 1.89
CA GLN A 66 2.46 -17.47 2.52
C GLN A 66 3.51 -17.02 1.49
N LYS A 67 3.73 -17.80 0.43
CA LYS A 67 4.62 -17.45 -0.70
C LYS A 67 4.27 -16.12 -1.37
N SER A 68 2.99 -15.72 -1.30
CA SER A 68 2.46 -14.48 -1.87
C SER A 68 2.59 -13.28 -0.91
N LEU A 69 2.59 -13.52 0.40
CA LEU A 69 2.88 -12.55 1.43
C LEU A 69 4.37 -12.18 1.36
N GLU A 70 5.25 -13.18 1.50
CA GLU A 70 6.72 -13.10 1.45
C GLU A 70 7.20 -12.32 0.21
N TYR A 71 6.87 -12.81 -1.00
CA TYR A 71 7.28 -12.19 -2.26
C TYR A 71 6.92 -10.69 -2.35
N ALA A 72 5.79 -10.28 -1.78
CA ALA A 72 5.31 -8.91 -1.89
C ALA A 72 5.65 -8.04 -0.65
N LEU A 73 6.32 -8.56 0.38
CA LEU A 73 6.66 -7.79 1.59
C LEU A 73 7.76 -6.75 1.31
N PRO A 74 8.90 -7.10 0.67
CA PRO A 74 9.91 -6.14 0.21
C PRO A 74 9.34 -4.95 -0.57
N TYR A 75 8.41 -5.20 -1.50
CA TYR A 75 7.76 -4.15 -2.30
C TYR A 75 6.79 -3.28 -1.49
N ALA A 76 6.16 -3.82 -0.45
CA ALA A 76 5.27 -3.06 0.42
C ALA A 76 6.04 -2.11 1.33
N LEU A 77 7.21 -2.52 1.82
CA LEU A 77 8.10 -1.65 2.58
C LEU A 77 8.61 -0.45 1.76
N GLY A 78 8.68 -0.58 0.42
CA GLY A 78 8.99 0.53 -0.49
C GLY A 78 7.98 1.69 -0.44
N MET A 79 6.78 1.50 0.11
CA MET A 79 5.79 2.59 0.25
C MET A 79 6.20 3.63 1.31
N PHE A 80 7.11 3.27 2.22
CA PHE A 80 7.66 4.13 3.29
C PHE A 80 9.05 4.73 2.93
N GLU A 81 9.44 4.67 1.65
CA GLU A 81 10.67 5.33 1.15
C GLU A 81 10.62 6.84 1.47
N LYS A 82 11.52 7.33 2.33
CA LYS A 82 11.51 8.73 2.80
C LYS A 82 11.62 9.72 1.64
N SER A 83 10.74 10.72 1.65
CA SER A 83 10.81 11.87 0.74
C SER A 83 11.88 12.88 1.22
N PRO A 84 12.62 13.55 0.32
CA PRO A 84 13.47 14.69 0.71
C PRO A 84 12.67 15.86 1.33
N PHE A 85 11.34 15.87 1.16
CA PHE A 85 10.42 16.86 1.71
C PHE A 85 9.77 16.44 3.05
N GLU A 86 10.06 15.24 3.58
CA GLU A 86 9.45 14.69 4.81
C GLU A 86 9.48 15.70 5.98
N ASN A 87 10.65 16.28 6.27
CA ASN A 87 10.81 17.22 7.38
C ASN A 87 9.97 18.49 7.22
N ALA A 88 9.83 19.01 5.99
CA ALA A 88 9.01 20.19 5.72
C ALA A 88 7.54 19.89 5.97
N LEU A 89 7.03 18.79 5.39
CA LEU A 89 5.64 18.33 5.56
C LEU A 89 5.28 18.06 7.03
N ILE A 90 6.23 17.53 7.82
CA ILE A 90 6.05 17.36 9.28
C ILE A 90 5.99 18.73 9.98
N SER A 91 6.93 19.63 9.67
CA SER A 91 7.02 20.95 10.33
C SER A 91 5.81 21.85 10.03
N GLU A 92 5.22 21.72 8.85
CA GLU A 92 4.01 22.44 8.44
C GLU A 92 2.72 21.76 8.94
N GLY A 93 2.80 20.58 9.56
CA GLY A 93 1.64 19.81 10.03
C GLY A 93 0.83 19.15 8.90
N ILE A 94 1.41 19.00 7.71
CA ILE A 94 0.73 18.44 6.53
C ILE A 94 0.67 16.91 6.61
N PHE A 95 1.74 16.27 7.07
CA PHE A 95 1.87 14.81 7.15
C PHE A 95 2.82 14.41 8.29
N ALA A 96 2.49 13.37 9.07
CA ALA A 96 3.25 13.03 10.28
C ALA A 96 4.50 12.14 10.07
N GLY A 97 4.94 11.94 8.82
CA GLY A 97 6.18 11.24 8.47
C GLY A 97 6.05 9.73 8.21
N GLU A 98 6.95 9.23 7.38
CA GLU A 98 6.94 7.86 6.85
C GLU A 98 7.14 6.81 7.95
N GLN A 99 7.97 7.08 8.97
CA GLN A 99 8.19 6.13 10.07
C GLN A 99 6.94 5.90 10.91
N VAL A 100 6.21 6.96 11.26
CA VAL A 100 4.96 6.89 12.04
C VAL A 100 3.89 6.10 11.27
N LEU A 101 3.87 6.27 9.94
CA LEU A 101 3.00 5.53 9.03
C LEU A 101 3.40 4.05 8.93
N GLU A 102 4.70 3.74 8.78
CA GLU A 102 5.23 2.37 8.76
C GLU A 102 4.89 1.62 10.06
N ASP A 103 5.13 2.24 11.21
CA ASP A 103 4.91 1.62 12.52
C ASP A 103 3.41 1.32 12.76
N LYS A 104 2.51 2.17 12.26
CA LYS A 104 1.06 1.91 12.30
C LYS A 104 0.68 0.77 11.36
N TRP A 105 1.26 0.73 10.16
CA TRP A 105 0.98 -0.29 9.16
C TRP A 105 1.49 -1.67 9.59
N LYS A 106 2.72 -1.78 10.13
CA LYS A 106 3.29 -3.03 10.66
C LYS A 106 2.37 -3.65 11.72
N ARG A 107 1.95 -2.84 12.71
CA ARG A 107 0.97 -3.26 13.74
C ARG A 107 -0.35 -3.76 13.15
N LYS A 108 -0.90 -3.10 12.12
CA LYS A 108 -2.13 -3.56 11.46
C LYS A 108 -1.95 -4.85 10.66
N VAL A 109 -0.78 -5.06 10.05
CA VAL A 109 -0.43 -6.32 9.39
C VAL A 109 -0.30 -7.45 10.42
N GLU A 110 0.40 -7.21 11.53
CA GLU A 110 0.53 -8.15 12.66
C GLU A 110 -0.84 -8.55 13.23
N GLU A 111 -1.70 -7.57 13.57
CA GLU A 111 -3.06 -7.79 14.07
C GLU A 111 -3.89 -8.70 13.15
N VAL A 112 -3.79 -8.53 11.83
CA VAL A 112 -4.54 -9.33 10.86
C VAL A 112 -3.93 -10.73 10.70
N LEU A 113 -2.60 -10.85 10.61
CA LEU A 113 -1.94 -12.13 10.41
C LEU A 113 -1.99 -13.03 11.64
N ALA A 114 -2.00 -12.47 12.85
CA ALA A 114 -2.20 -13.20 14.11
C ALA A 114 -3.56 -13.93 14.20
N GLN A 115 -4.52 -13.61 13.33
CA GLN A 115 -5.81 -14.29 13.20
C GLN A 115 -5.78 -15.41 12.14
N THR A 116 -4.59 -15.82 11.69
CA THR A 116 -4.37 -16.80 10.61
C THR A 116 -3.25 -17.78 10.94
N GLN A 117 -3.05 -18.79 10.10
CA GLN A 117 -1.90 -19.71 10.19
C GLN A 117 -0.66 -19.21 9.43
N LEU A 118 -0.72 -18.01 8.83
CA LEU A 118 0.40 -17.40 8.12
C LEU A 118 1.51 -16.99 9.10
N GLN A 119 2.76 -17.09 8.63
CA GLN A 119 3.93 -16.68 9.39
C GLN A 119 4.45 -15.35 8.83
N LEU A 120 4.61 -14.35 9.70
CA LEU A 120 5.23 -13.08 9.36
C LEU A 120 6.75 -13.18 9.63
N PRO A 121 7.63 -13.01 8.64
CA PRO A 121 9.07 -12.89 8.90
C PRO A 121 9.35 -11.68 9.78
N ALA A 122 10.39 -11.74 10.62
CA ALA A 122 10.81 -10.62 11.43
C ALA A 122 11.20 -9.42 10.53
N TRP A 123 10.72 -8.22 10.86
CA TRP A 123 10.76 -7.07 9.94
C TRP A 123 12.18 -6.65 9.53
N ASP A 124 13.16 -6.85 10.42
CA ASP A 124 14.58 -6.63 10.21
C ASP A 124 15.21 -7.59 9.18
N THR A 125 14.61 -8.75 8.95
CA THR A 125 15.06 -9.71 7.91
C THR A 125 14.58 -9.37 6.51
N ILE A 126 13.69 -8.38 6.34
CA ILE A 126 13.05 -8.06 5.07
C ILE A 126 13.72 -6.83 4.44
N THR A 127 14.59 -7.04 3.46
CA THR A 127 15.17 -5.94 2.66
C THR A 127 14.08 -5.26 1.81
N PRO A 128 13.82 -3.95 1.96
CA PRO A 128 12.85 -3.23 1.13
C PRO A 128 13.30 -3.09 -0.35
N HIS A 129 12.35 -3.06 -1.28
CA HIS A 129 12.60 -2.58 -2.64
C HIS A 129 12.27 -1.08 -2.72
N LEU A 130 13.31 -0.26 -2.81
CA LEU A 130 13.25 1.20 -2.87
C LEU A 130 13.48 1.71 -4.31
N GLY A 131 13.27 3.00 -4.54
CA GLY A 131 13.53 3.70 -5.79
C GLY A 131 12.29 4.19 -6.52
N GLY A 132 11.11 3.69 -6.15
CA GLY A 132 9.85 4.01 -6.82
C GLY A 132 9.46 5.49 -6.73
N ARG A 133 9.81 6.17 -5.63
CA ARG A 133 9.55 7.61 -5.47
C ARG A 133 10.56 8.50 -6.23
N VAL A 134 11.64 7.93 -6.76
CA VAL A 134 12.71 8.63 -7.51
C VAL A 134 12.86 8.11 -8.94
N GLY A 135 11.78 7.57 -9.53
CA GLY A 135 11.73 7.16 -10.93
C GLY A 135 12.41 5.81 -11.26
N LYS A 136 12.93 5.08 -10.25
CA LYS A 136 13.57 3.77 -10.45
C LYS A 136 12.51 2.68 -10.33
N HIS A 137 11.98 2.26 -11.48
CA HIS A 137 10.90 1.28 -11.55
C HIS A 137 11.37 -0.08 -12.09
N THR A 138 10.60 -1.13 -11.81
CA THR A 138 10.79 -2.45 -12.43
C THR A 138 10.43 -2.41 -13.92
N GLU A 139 10.99 -3.34 -14.70
CA GLU A 139 10.64 -3.61 -16.11
C GLU A 139 9.12 -3.68 -16.39
N HIS A 140 8.31 -4.05 -15.40
CA HIS A 140 6.85 -4.15 -15.51
C HIS A 140 6.12 -2.81 -15.67
N LEU A 141 6.73 -1.66 -15.37
CA LEU A 141 6.01 -0.38 -15.45
C LEU A 141 5.83 0.10 -16.89
N GLN A 142 6.86 -0.01 -17.73
CA GLN A 142 6.82 0.56 -19.08
C GLN A 142 5.66 -0.03 -19.93
N PRO A 143 5.44 -1.37 -20.00
CA PRO A 143 4.30 -1.92 -20.72
C PRO A 143 2.93 -1.45 -20.20
N LEU A 144 2.81 -1.20 -18.89
CA LEU A 144 1.56 -0.69 -18.28
C LEU A 144 1.31 0.77 -18.65
N LEU A 145 2.36 1.60 -18.70
CA LEU A 145 2.25 2.97 -19.20
C LEU A 145 1.91 2.99 -20.69
N ASP A 146 2.44 2.04 -21.46
CA ASP A 146 2.15 1.94 -22.89
C ASP A 146 0.70 1.55 -23.16
N GLU A 147 0.14 0.58 -22.42
CA GLU A 147 -1.29 0.23 -22.47
C GLU A 147 -2.17 1.40 -21.99
N MET A 148 -1.84 2.00 -20.84
CA MET A 148 -2.62 3.09 -20.23
C MET A 148 -2.68 4.36 -21.09
N SER A 149 -1.65 4.64 -21.88
CA SER A 149 -1.56 5.84 -22.73
C SER A 149 -1.78 5.58 -24.22
N GLU A 150 -2.21 4.37 -24.62
CA GLU A 150 -2.44 4.02 -26.03
C GLU A 150 -3.41 5.00 -26.71
N VAL A 151 -4.64 5.14 -26.21
CA VAL A 151 -5.67 6.00 -26.83
C VAL A 151 -5.24 7.47 -26.90
N LEU A 152 -4.64 8.00 -25.82
CA LEU A 152 -4.17 9.38 -25.75
C LEU A 152 -2.98 9.67 -26.67
N ARG A 153 -2.21 8.64 -27.07
CA ARG A 153 -1.12 8.77 -28.05
C ARG A 153 -1.59 8.57 -29.49
N ILE A 154 -2.72 7.88 -29.70
CA ILE A 154 -3.37 7.75 -31.02
C ILE A 154 -3.97 9.09 -31.45
N ASP A 155 -4.70 9.79 -30.57
CA ASP A 155 -5.19 11.14 -30.80
C ASP A 155 -4.97 12.05 -29.58
N PRO A 156 -3.86 12.79 -29.52
CA PRO A 156 -3.58 13.76 -28.46
C PRO A 156 -4.51 14.98 -28.44
N THR A 157 -5.38 15.14 -29.45
CA THR A 157 -6.32 16.27 -29.56
C THR A 157 -7.78 15.90 -29.26
N ALA A 158 -8.08 14.63 -29.04
CA ALA A 158 -9.42 14.16 -28.69
C ALA A 158 -9.83 14.59 -27.27
N GLU A 159 -11.07 15.06 -27.14
CA GLU A 159 -11.72 15.38 -25.86
C GLU A 159 -12.53 14.16 -25.36
N TRP A 160 -12.46 13.87 -24.05
CA TRP A 160 -13.07 12.71 -23.39
C TRP A 160 -13.67 13.07 -22.03
#